data_AF-A0A7X4FUZ9-F1
#
_entry.id   AF-A0A7X4FUZ9-F1
#
_cell.length_a   1.000
_cell.length_b   1.000
_cell.length_c   1.000
_cell.angle_alpha   90.00
_cell.angle_beta   90.00
_cell.angle_gamma   90.00
#
_symmetry.space_group_name_H-M   'P 1'
#
loop_
_entity.id
_entity.type
_entity.pdbx_description
1 polymer ?
#
loop_
_entity_poly.entity_id
_entity_poly.type
_entity_poly.pdbx_seq_one_letter_code
_entity_poly.pdbx_strand_id
1 'polypeptide(L)'
;MTQPFRPRPRGDSRLDARLPRRVFLERTLRAGTLGAAALWTPGVLAEELIATPSSRSLEGPFYPDEMPLDTDNDLLIVNDSITPAVGEVTHLHGTVTTRAGTPLRNAFVEIWQCDTNKSYRHQDGVNEEVPPDSNFQGYGRFLTHVQGEYY
;
A
#
# COMPACT_ATOMS: atom_id res chain seq x y z
N MET A 1 -89.09 -20.32 -43.68
CA MET A 1 -88.82 -20.50 -42.24
C MET A 1 -87.33 -20.28 -42.03
N THR A 2 -86.97 -19.15 -41.46
CA THR A 2 -85.62 -18.55 -41.44
C THR A 2 -84.83 -19.05 -40.23
N GLN A 3 -83.64 -19.62 -40.41
CA GLN A 3 -82.72 -19.86 -39.28
C GLN A 3 -81.74 -18.68 -39.12
N PRO A 4 -81.39 -18.30 -37.88
CA PRO A 4 -80.72 -17.05 -37.58
C PRO A 4 -79.19 -17.13 -37.78
N PHE A 5 -78.63 -15.97 -38.11
CA PHE A 5 -77.21 -15.68 -38.28
C PHE A 5 -76.44 -15.91 -36.97
N ARG A 6 -75.45 -16.81 -36.97
CA ARG A 6 -74.48 -16.94 -35.86
C ARG A 6 -73.25 -16.07 -36.13
N PRO A 7 -72.81 -15.22 -35.20
CA PRO A 7 -71.57 -14.46 -35.37
C PRO A 7 -70.35 -15.38 -35.24
N ARG A 8 -69.31 -15.14 -36.05
CA ARG A 8 -68.01 -15.81 -35.92
C ARG A 8 -67.30 -15.37 -34.63
N PRO A 9 -66.54 -16.24 -33.97
CA PRO A 9 -65.68 -15.84 -32.87
C PRO A 9 -64.58 -14.89 -33.39
N ARG A 10 -64.44 -13.75 -32.71
CA ARG A 10 -63.36 -12.78 -32.93
C ARG A 10 -62.05 -13.47 -32.52
N GLY A 11 -61.05 -13.48 -33.40
CA GLY A 11 -59.77 -14.12 -33.16
C GLY A 11 -59.08 -13.53 -31.92
N ASP A 12 -58.80 -14.39 -30.95
CA ASP A 12 -58.02 -14.05 -29.78
C ASP A 12 -56.56 -13.90 -30.21
N SER A 13 -56.09 -12.65 -30.23
CA SER A 13 -54.74 -12.31 -30.66
C SER A 13 -53.80 -12.65 -29.51
N ARG A 14 -53.08 -13.76 -29.68
CA ARG A 14 -52.01 -14.24 -28.81
C ARG A 14 -51.05 -13.11 -28.43
N LEU A 15 -51.12 -12.71 -27.15
CA LEU A 15 -50.04 -12.25 -26.27
C LEU A 15 -48.83 -11.58 -26.93
N ASP A 16 -48.92 -10.27 -27.15
CA ASP A 16 -47.76 -9.38 -27.25
C ASP A 16 -47.13 -9.31 -25.83
N ALA A 17 -46.20 -10.22 -25.51
CA ALA A 17 -45.44 -10.21 -24.26
C ALA A 17 -44.38 -9.09 -24.26
N ARG A 18 -44.83 -7.85 -24.43
CA ARG A 18 -43.98 -6.67 -24.29
C ARG A 18 -43.95 -6.32 -22.81
N LEU A 19 -42.88 -6.70 -22.12
CA LEU A 19 -42.66 -6.28 -20.74
C LEU A 19 -42.89 -4.76 -20.64
N PRO A 20 -43.72 -4.28 -19.70
CA PRO A 20 -44.02 -2.86 -19.59
C PRO A 20 -42.72 -2.10 -19.40
N ARG A 21 -42.52 -0.99 -20.13
CA ARG A 21 -41.34 -0.11 -20.01
C ARG A 21 -41.04 0.26 -18.56
N ARG A 22 -42.08 0.35 -17.71
CA ARG A 22 -41.99 0.57 -16.27
C ARG A 22 -41.24 -0.56 -15.53
N VAL A 23 -41.54 -1.81 -15.84
CA VAL A 23 -40.88 -2.99 -15.23
C VAL A 23 -39.42 -3.09 -15.69
N PHE A 24 -39.14 -2.74 -16.95
CA PHE A 24 -37.76 -2.65 -17.44
C PHE A 24 -36.98 -1.55 -16.74
N LEU A 25 -37.56 -0.34 -16.62
CA LEU A 25 -36.93 0.81 -15.97
C LEU A 25 -36.70 0.58 -14.47
N GLU A 26 -37.67 -0.03 -13.77
CA GLU A 26 -37.52 -0.36 -12.35
C GLU A 26 -36.42 -1.40 -12.11
N ARG A 27 -36.28 -2.38 -13.00
CA ARG A 27 -35.22 -3.39 -12.90
C ARG A 27 -33.84 -2.82 -13.21
N THR A 28 -33.71 -1.97 -14.23
CA THR A 28 -32.43 -1.33 -14.57
C THR A 28 -31.98 -0.32 -13.53
N LEU A 29 -32.90 0.48 -12.96
CA LEU A 29 -32.56 1.37 -11.85
C LEU A 29 -32.07 0.61 -10.61
N ARG A 30 -32.76 -0.48 -10.22
CA ARG A 30 -32.34 -1.29 -9.07
C ARG A 30 -31.00 -2.00 -9.27
N ALA A 31 -30.72 -2.47 -10.49
CA ALA A 31 -29.42 -3.08 -10.82
C ALA A 31 -28.29 -2.03 -10.86
N GLY A 32 -28.57 -0.82 -11.37
CA GLY A 32 -27.59 0.26 -11.44
C GLY A 32 -27.19 0.83 -10.09
N THR A 33 -28.12 0.92 -9.14
CA THR A 33 -27.84 1.47 -7.79
C THR A 33 -26.92 0.58 -6.95
N LEU A 34 -27.00 -0.74 -7.10
CA LEU A 34 -26.11 -1.68 -6.40
C LEU A 34 -24.68 -1.63 -6.96
N GLY A 35 -24.54 -1.54 -8.29
CA GLY A 35 -23.23 -1.42 -8.93
C GLY A 35 -22.55 -0.07 -8.70
N ALA A 36 -23.32 1.03 -8.66
CA ALA A 36 -22.77 2.36 -8.42
C ALA A 36 -22.20 2.51 -7.01
N ALA A 37 -22.85 1.95 -5.98
CA ALA A 37 -22.37 2.05 -4.60
C ALA A 37 -20.98 1.41 -4.40
N ALA A 38 -20.68 0.32 -5.12
CA ALA A 38 -19.39 -0.36 -5.05
C ALA A 38 -18.22 0.48 -5.59
N LEU A 39 -18.49 1.47 -6.46
CA LEU A 39 -17.48 2.39 -7.00
C LEU A 39 -17.09 3.49 -5.99
N TRP A 40 -17.94 3.74 -4.98
CA TRP A 40 -17.71 4.79 -3.98
C TRP A 40 -17.24 4.24 -2.63
N THR A 41 -17.20 2.91 -2.47
CA THR A 41 -16.64 2.27 -1.28
C THR A 41 -15.12 2.35 -1.28
N PRO A 42 -14.50 3.13 -0.37
CA PRO A 42 -13.05 3.19 -0.26
C PRO A 42 -12.51 1.80 0.10
N GLY A 43 -11.45 1.37 -0.56
CA GLY A 43 -10.77 0.11 -0.25
C GLY A 43 -11.23 -1.13 -1.04
N VAL A 44 -12.26 -1.03 -1.89
CA VAL A 44 -12.65 -2.14 -2.80
C VAL A 44 -11.56 -2.43 -3.86
N LEU A 45 -10.68 -1.47 -4.12
CA LEU A 45 -9.48 -1.61 -4.97
C LEU A 45 -8.19 -1.41 -4.17
N ALA A 46 -8.20 -1.61 -2.85
CA ALA A 46 -6.97 -1.46 -2.06
C ALA A 46 -5.97 -2.57 -2.42
N GLU A 47 -4.77 -2.17 -2.82
CA GLU A 47 -3.58 -3.02 -2.86
C GLU A 47 -3.39 -3.68 -1.49
N GLU A 48 -2.95 -4.94 -1.46
CA GLU A 48 -2.68 -5.65 -0.21
C GLU A 48 -1.53 -4.97 0.55
N LEU A 49 -1.84 -4.38 1.70
CA LEU A 49 -0.84 -3.69 2.52
C LEU A 49 0.09 -4.71 3.18
N ILE A 50 1.40 -4.51 3.03
CA ILE A 50 2.41 -5.29 3.76
C ILE A 50 2.36 -4.90 5.23
N ALA A 51 1.99 -5.86 6.08
CA ALA A 51 1.92 -5.64 7.51
C ALA A 51 3.33 -5.51 8.12
N THR A 52 3.58 -4.41 8.82
CA THR A 52 4.78 -4.28 9.66
C THR A 52 4.75 -5.35 10.76
N PRO A 53 5.87 -6.05 11.02
CA PRO A 53 5.96 -7.02 12.10
C PRO A 53 5.58 -6.42 13.46
N SER A 54 5.09 -7.26 14.37
CA SER A 54 4.75 -6.82 15.73
C SER A 54 5.97 -6.33 16.50
N SER A 55 5.79 -5.36 17.39
CA SER A 55 6.84 -4.61 18.09
C SER A 55 7.92 -5.44 18.80
N ARG A 56 7.62 -6.69 19.18
CA ARG A 56 8.58 -7.60 19.83
C ARG A 56 9.78 -7.99 18.95
N SER A 57 9.73 -7.73 17.65
CA SER A 57 10.77 -8.11 16.69
C SER A 57 11.38 -6.93 15.92
N LEU A 58 11.15 -5.69 16.38
CA LEU A 58 11.55 -4.50 15.61
C LEU A 58 13.07 -4.33 15.55
N GLU A 59 13.79 -4.48 16.66
CA GLU A 59 15.24 -4.21 16.69
C GLU A 59 16.06 -5.23 15.88
N GLY A 60 15.49 -6.39 15.53
CA GLY A 60 16.21 -7.41 14.76
C GLY A 60 17.56 -7.78 15.38
N PRO A 61 18.46 -8.43 14.64
CA PRO A 61 19.85 -8.58 15.07
C PRO A 61 20.64 -7.29 14.84
N PHE A 62 21.61 -7.03 15.71
CA PHE A 62 22.68 -6.02 15.53
C PHE A 62 22.19 -4.57 15.38
N TYR A 63 21.11 -4.20 16.08
CA TYR A 63 20.77 -2.78 16.29
C TYR A 63 21.95 -2.06 16.96
N PRO A 64 22.27 -0.80 16.61
CA PRO A 64 23.47 -0.15 17.15
C PRO A 64 23.53 -0.12 18.68
N ASP A 65 24.68 -0.50 19.25
CA ASP A 65 24.91 -0.41 20.70
C ASP A 65 24.90 1.04 21.19
N GLU A 66 25.46 1.92 20.36
CA GLU A 66 25.50 3.36 20.57
C GLU A 66 25.01 4.08 19.31
N MET A 67 24.12 5.05 19.50
CA MET A 67 23.60 5.82 18.39
C MET A 67 24.68 6.77 17.83
N PRO A 68 24.84 6.84 16.49
CA PRO A 68 25.74 7.80 15.89
C PRO A 68 25.27 9.25 16.17
N LEU A 69 26.20 10.19 16.16
CA LEU A 69 25.90 11.61 16.37
C LEU A 69 25.04 12.18 15.24
N ASP A 70 25.35 11.75 14.02
CA ASP A 70 24.52 11.99 12.86
C ASP A 70 23.56 10.81 12.66
N THR A 71 22.29 11.10 12.48
CA THR A 71 21.19 10.12 12.38
C THR A 71 20.23 10.48 11.27
N ASP A 72 20.67 11.31 10.31
CA ASP A 72 19.85 11.59 9.14
C ASP A 72 19.64 10.32 8.27
N ASN A 73 19.00 10.50 7.12
CA ASN A 73 18.68 9.43 6.20
C ASN A 73 19.73 9.21 5.10
N ASP A 74 20.87 9.92 5.13
CA ASP A 74 21.97 9.72 4.17
C ASP A 74 23.12 8.93 4.82
N LEU A 75 23.12 7.62 4.60
CA LEU A 75 24.11 6.73 5.21
C LEU A 75 25.49 6.82 4.55
N LEU A 76 25.63 7.58 3.44
CA LEU A 76 26.84 7.64 2.62
C LEU A 76 27.75 8.81 3.00
N ILE A 77 27.19 9.88 3.56
CA ILE A 77 27.92 11.09 3.93
C ILE A 77 27.85 11.26 5.43
N VAL A 78 28.96 10.99 6.10
CA VAL A 78 29.06 11.12 7.56
C VAL A 78 29.58 12.51 7.93
N ASN A 79 28.75 13.32 8.59
CA ASN A 79 29.05 14.71 8.97
C ASN A 79 29.47 15.59 7.75
N ASP A 80 30.44 16.48 7.94
CA ASP A 80 31.01 17.35 6.88
C ASP A 80 32.08 16.65 6.02
N SER A 81 32.17 15.32 6.04
CA SER A 81 33.16 14.58 5.26
C SER A 81 32.83 14.64 3.76
N ILE A 82 33.83 14.97 2.94
CA ILE A 82 33.71 14.93 1.48
C ILE A 82 33.95 13.54 0.89
N THR A 83 34.34 12.56 1.72
CA THR A 83 34.60 11.18 1.27
C THR A 83 33.39 10.33 1.57
N PRO A 84 32.63 9.88 0.56
CA PRO A 84 31.48 9.03 0.76
C PRO A 84 31.89 7.59 1.07
N ALA A 85 30.96 6.82 1.64
CA ALA A 85 31.10 5.38 1.83
C ALA A 85 31.33 4.62 0.51
N VAL A 86 32.01 3.48 0.62
CA VAL A 86 32.27 2.56 -0.50
C VAL A 86 31.13 1.55 -0.63
N GLY A 87 30.61 1.38 -1.85
CA GLY A 87 29.59 0.38 -2.15
C GLY A 87 28.70 0.75 -3.33
N GLU A 88 27.61 0.00 -3.48
CA GLU A 88 26.54 0.32 -4.43
C GLU A 88 25.56 1.32 -3.79
N VAL A 89 25.38 2.47 -4.43
CA VAL A 89 24.42 3.48 -3.98
C VAL A 89 23.00 2.99 -4.21
N THR A 90 22.24 2.86 -3.12
CA THR A 90 20.84 2.43 -3.15
C THR A 90 19.96 3.50 -2.52
N HIS A 91 18.88 3.85 -3.21
CA HIS A 91 17.85 4.73 -2.67
C HIS A 91 16.67 3.89 -2.15
N LEU A 92 16.32 4.08 -0.87
CA LEU A 92 15.23 3.37 -0.22
C LEU A 92 14.13 4.35 0.15
N HIS A 93 12.94 4.18 -0.42
CA HIS A 93 11.82 5.08 -0.18
C HIS A 93 10.49 4.32 -0.10
N GLY A 94 9.46 4.95 0.46
CA GLY A 94 8.15 4.33 0.57
C GLY A 94 7.14 5.20 1.31
N THR A 95 5.99 4.60 1.67
CA THR A 95 4.91 5.27 2.40
C THR A 95 4.48 4.42 3.59
N VAL A 96 4.46 5.02 4.78
CA VAL A 96 3.92 4.41 5.98
C VAL A 96 2.43 4.69 6.06
N THR A 97 1.64 3.64 6.25
CA THR A 97 0.18 3.74 6.37
C THR A 97 -0.33 2.96 7.58
N THR A 98 -1.53 3.30 8.05
CA THR A 98 -2.28 2.47 8.98
C THR A 98 -2.81 1.22 8.27
N ARG A 99 -3.33 0.25 9.02
CA ARG A 99 -3.99 -0.94 8.43
C ARG A 99 -5.20 -0.62 7.54
N ALA A 100 -5.75 0.59 7.65
CA ALA A 100 -6.84 1.06 6.80
C ALA A 100 -6.34 1.78 5.52
N GLY A 101 -5.02 1.82 5.29
CA GLY A 101 -4.40 2.52 4.16
C GLY A 101 -4.30 4.03 4.33
N THR A 102 -4.55 4.56 5.53
CA THR A 102 -4.40 6.01 5.80
C THR A 102 -2.92 6.34 6.00
N PRO A 103 -2.36 7.32 5.28
CA PRO A 103 -0.97 7.74 5.48
C PRO A 103 -0.68 8.18 6.91
N LEU A 104 0.48 7.80 7.43
CA LEU A 104 0.89 8.08 8.80
C LEU A 104 1.96 9.17 8.81
N ARG A 105 1.56 10.36 9.28
CA ARG A 105 2.44 11.51 9.46
C ARG A 105 3.22 11.44 10.77
N ASN A 106 4.44 11.98 10.78
CA ASN A 106 5.31 12.08 11.96
C ASN A 106 5.67 10.70 12.56
N ALA A 107 5.75 9.68 11.71
CA ALA A 107 6.29 8.38 12.07
C ALA A 107 7.81 8.44 11.93
N PHE A 108 8.55 7.87 12.88
CA PHE A 108 9.95 7.56 12.65
C PHE A 108 10.06 6.26 11.87
N VAL A 109 10.77 6.32 10.74
CA VAL A 109 11.26 5.16 10.00
C VAL A 109 12.75 5.08 10.28
N GLU A 110 13.18 4.00 10.91
CA GLU A 110 14.58 3.76 11.27
C GLU A 110 15.11 2.58 10.46
N ILE A 111 16.35 2.70 9.99
CA ILE A 111 17.06 1.64 9.29
C ILE A 111 18.45 1.46 9.91
N TRP A 112 18.89 0.21 9.96
CA TRP A 112 20.25 -0.16 10.32
C TRP A 112 20.72 -1.28 9.40
N GLN A 113 21.98 -1.22 8.98
CA GLN A 113 22.56 -2.22 8.10
C GLN A 113 24.08 -2.30 8.27
N CYS A 114 24.66 -3.38 7.74
CA CYS A 114 26.10 -3.49 7.58
C CYS A 114 26.62 -2.63 6.42
N ASP A 115 27.92 -2.34 6.48
CA ASP A 115 28.68 -1.75 5.38
C ASP A 115 29.01 -2.76 4.27
N THR A 116 29.74 -2.31 3.24
CA THR A 116 30.21 -3.19 2.16
C THR A 116 31.12 -4.34 2.62
N ASN A 117 31.73 -4.21 3.80
CA ASN A 117 32.58 -5.23 4.42
C ASN A 117 31.78 -6.14 5.37
N LYS A 118 30.44 -6.03 5.38
CA LYS A 118 29.52 -6.83 6.20
C LYS A 118 29.69 -6.59 7.70
N SER A 119 30.22 -5.42 8.08
CA SER A 119 30.37 -5.02 9.47
C SER A 119 29.20 -4.16 9.91
N TYR A 120 28.53 -4.54 11.01
CA TYR A 120 27.52 -3.73 11.68
C TYR A 120 28.16 -2.87 12.78
N ARG A 121 27.51 -1.75 13.12
CA ARG A 121 27.85 -0.94 14.31
C ARG A 121 27.34 -1.56 15.60
N HIS A 122 27.70 -2.81 15.83
CA HIS A 122 27.33 -3.58 17.02
C HIS A 122 28.47 -4.52 17.38
N GLN A 123 28.74 -4.71 18.68
CA GLN A 123 29.85 -5.49 19.22
C GLN A 123 29.92 -6.91 18.62
N ASP A 124 28.78 -7.58 18.47
CA ASP A 124 28.68 -8.94 17.92
C ASP A 124 28.49 -8.96 16.39
N GLY A 125 28.48 -7.80 15.73
CA GLY A 125 28.22 -7.64 14.30
C GLY A 125 29.43 -7.18 13.49
N VAL A 126 30.59 -7.04 14.11
CA VAL A 126 31.83 -6.62 13.45
C VAL A 126 32.44 -7.77 12.64
N ASN A 127 32.90 -7.48 11.42
CA ASN A 127 33.68 -8.44 10.65
C ASN A 127 35.14 -8.50 11.18
N GLU A 128 35.59 -9.69 11.60
CA GLU A 128 36.94 -9.89 12.13
C GLU A 128 38.04 -9.92 11.05
N GLU A 129 37.68 -10.23 9.81
CA GLU A 129 38.65 -10.40 8.71
C GLU A 129 38.98 -9.08 8.00
N VAL A 130 38.01 -8.15 7.95
CA VAL A 130 38.12 -6.90 7.19
C VAL A 130 37.64 -5.73 8.05
N PRO A 131 38.42 -4.64 8.17
CA PRO A 131 38.01 -3.46 8.91
C PRO A 131 36.70 -2.84 8.37
N PRO A 132 35.86 -2.25 9.24
CA PRO A 132 34.66 -1.53 8.81
C PRO A 132 35.01 -0.29 7.97
N ASP A 133 34.08 0.14 7.11
CA ASP A 133 34.17 1.41 6.40
C ASP A 133 33.89 2.57 7.36
N SER A 134 34.92 3.38 7.64
CA SER A 134 34.81 4.53 8.53
C SER A 134 33.90 5.64 7.97
N ASN A 135 33.62 5.65 6.68
CA ASN A 135 32.76 6.63 6.02
C ASN A 135 31.31 6.16 5.91
N PHE A 136 30.97 4.96 6.38
CA PHE A 136 29.60 4.46 6.36
C PHE A 136 28.92 4.67 7.72
N GLN A 137 27.72 5.25 7.70
CA GLN A 137 26.99 5.56 8.93
C GLN A 137 26.35 4.32 9.55
N GLY A 138 25.76 3.43 8.74
CA GLY A 138 25.16 2.16 9.18
C GLY A 138 23.84 2.28 9.95
N TYR A 139 23.41 3.49 10.32
CA TYR A 139 22.09 3.77 10.90
C TYR A 139 21.56 5.09 10.34
N GLY A 140 20.25 5.15 10.10
CA GLY A 140 19.59 6.39 9.74
C GLY A 140 18.12 6.39 10.15
N ARG A 141 17.55 7.59 10.24
CA ARG A 141 16.12 7.74 10.49
C ARG A 141 15.51 8.86 9.68
N PHE A 142 14.25 8.68 9.35
CA PHE A 142 13.44 9.65 8.63
C PHE A 142 12.12 9.89 9.36
N LEU A 143 11.68 11.14 9.42
CA LEU A 143 10.37 11.50 9.96
C LEU A 143 9.38 11.68 8.81
N THR A 144 8.37 10.83 8.73
CA THR A 144 7.41 10.86 7.62
C THR A 144 6.64 12.18 7.55
N HIS A 145 6.39 12.64 6.33
CA HIS A 145 5.64 13.88 6.10
C HIS A 145 4.12 13.64 6.15
N VAL A 146 3.33 14.61 5.67
CA VAL A 146 1.86 14.60 5.80
C VAL A 146 1.20 13.50 4.97
N GLN A 147 1.80 13.08 3.86
CA GLN A 147 1.37 11.95 3.04
C GLN A 147 2.08 10.65 3.44
N GLY A 148 2.77 10.61 4.59
CA GLY A 148 3.36 9.40 5.16
C GLY A 148 4.60 8.88 4.43
N GLU A 149 5.17 9.64 3.49
CA GLU A 149 6.33 9.19 2.71
C GLU A 149 7.63 9.36 3.50
N TYR A 150 8.58 8.49 3.20
CA TYR A 150 9.97 8.58 3.61
C TYR A 150 10.90 8.35 2.42
N TYR A 151 12.11 8.86 2.55
CA TYR A 151 13.22 8.73 1.61
C TYR A 151 14.53 8.64 2.40
#